data_AF-A0A2H0BJV2-F1
#
_entry.id   AF-A0A2H0BJV2-F1
#
_cell.length_a   1.000
_cell.length_b   1.000
_cell.length_c   1.000
_cell.angle_alpha   90.00
_cell.angle_beta   90.00
_cell.angle_gamma   90.00
#
_symmetry.space_group_name_H-M   'P 1'
#
loop_
_entity.id
_entity.type
_entity.pdbx_description
1 polymer ?
#
loop_
_entity_poly.entity_id
_entity_poly.type
_entity_poly.pdbx_seq_one_letter_code
_entity_poly.pdbx_strand_id
1 'polypeptide(L)'
;SPINIKLVTEGRKDNRCRRKGGDYHYWKIYKVEAEGKLKPSEDETKQAGLYTKDQIKNLSERTARYLDGEISEEDWQNSPGIETVWYEWFKELEII
;
A
#
# COMPACT_ATOMS: atom_id res chain seq x y z
N SER A 1 22.98 7.89 -11.53
CA SER A 1 22.54 6.90 -12.54
C SER A 1 21.07 7.11 -12.85
N PRO A 2 20.58 6.88 -14.08
CA PRO A 2 19.15 6.93 -14.36
C PRO A 2 18.43 5.90 -13.49
N ILE A 3 17.30 6.28 -12.92
CA ILE A 3 16.47 5.39 -12.11
C ILE A 3 15.91 4.31 -13.04
N ASN A 4 16.27 3.05 -12.79
CA ASN A 4 15.68 1.93 -13.51
C ASN A 4 14.30 1.64 -12.92
N ILE A 5 13.26 2.02 -13.65
CA ILE A 5 11.86 1.81 -13.27
C ILE A 5 11.32 0.66 -14.11
N LYS A 6 10.98 -0.46 -13.46
CA LYS A 6 10.45 -1.65 -14.13
C LYS A 6 8.97 -1.82 -13.80
N LEU A 7 8.10 -1.86 -14.81
CA LEU A 7 6.70 -2.27 -14.62
C LEU A 7 6.66 -3.73 -14.16
N VAL A 8 5.97 -3.99 -13.06
CA VAL A 8 5.84 -5.33 -12.46
C VAL A 8 4.47 -5.92 -12.75
N THR A 9 3.42 -5.11 -12.61
CA THR A 9 2.04 -5.51 -12.92
C THR A 9 1.17 -4.28 -13.19
N GLU A 10 0.00 -4.49 -13.74
CA GLU A 10 -1.05 -3.48 -13.87
C GLU A 10 -2.43 -4.12 -13.79
N GLY A 11 -3.43 -3.36 -13.36
CA GLY A 11 -4.79 -3.90 -13.26
C GLY A 11 -5.78 -3.00 -12.54
N ARG A 12 -7.03 -3.44 -12.56
CA ARG A 12 -8.17 -2.73 -11.96
C ARG A 12 -8.33 -3.12 -10.49
N LYS A 13 -8.56 -2.13 -9.63
CA LYS A 13 -8.98 -2.29 -8.23
C LYS A 13 -10.23 -1.45 -7.98
N ASP A 14 -11.23 -2.05 -7.35
CA ASP A 14 -12.52 -1.40 -7.07
C ASP A 14 -12.46 -0.64 -5.73
N ASN A 15 -11.41 0.18 -5.56
CA ASN A 15 -11.30 1.10 -4.43
C ASN A 15 -11.99 2.42 -4.79
N ARG A 16 -12.92 2.89 -3.93
CA ARG A 16 -13.70 4.10 -4.19
C ARG A 16 -12.80 5.33 -4.35
N CYS A 17 -13.06 6.11 -5.40
CA CYS A 17 -12.43 7.39 -5.64
C CYS A 17 -13.29 8.54 -5.10
N ARG A 18 -12.67 9.68 -4.77
CA ARG A 18 -13.41 10.91 -4.45
C ARG A 18 -14.17 11.52 -5.64
N ARG A 19 -13.85 11.09 -6.87
CA ARG A 19 -14.53 11.56 -8.09
C ARG A 19 -15.96 11.03 -8.13
N LYS A 20 -16.92 11.86 -8.55
CA LYS A 20 -18.32 11.45 -8.72
C LYS A 20 -18.39 10.29 -9.72
N GLY A 21 -18.90 9.14 -9.27
CA GLY A 21 -18.98 7.92 -10.07
C GLY A 21 -17.66 7.15 -10.23
N GLY A 22 -16.61 7.52 -9.49
CA GLY A 22 -15.35 6.77 -9.47
C GLY A 22 -15.40 5.62 -8.49
N ASP A 23 -15.69 4.42 -9.00
CA ASP A 23 -15.77 3.17 -8.25
C ASP A 23 -14.51 2.29 -8.40
N TYR A 24 -13.58 2.67 -9.28
CA TYR A 24 -12.33 1.93 -9.49
C TYR A 24 -11.14 2.82 -9.85
N HIS A 25 -9.95 2.21 -9.75
CA HIS A 25 -8.70 2.72 -10.28
C HIS A 25 -8.01 1.64 -11.13
N TYR A 26 -7.43 2.04 -12.26
CA TYR A 26 -6.47 1.21 -12.99
C TYR A 26 -5.06 1.58 -12.55
N TRP A 27 -4.36 0.64 -11.95
CA TRP A 27 -3.03 0.81 -11.38
C TRP A 27 -1.96 0.28 -12.33
N LYS A 28 -0.80 0.93 -12.33
CA LYS A 28 0.45 0.39 -12.87
C LYS A 28 1.48 0.39 -11.76
N ILE A 29 2.01 -0.78 -11.40
CA ILE A 29 2.92 -0.96 -10.28
C ILE A 29 4.34 -1.13 -10.81
N TYR A 30 5.27 -0.33 -10.29
CA TYR A 30 6.66 -0.34 -10.74
C TYR A 30 7.59 -0.70 -9.59
N LYS A 31 8.63 -1.49 -9.88
CA LYS A 31 9.77 -1.72 -8.99
C LYS A 31 10.88 -0.73 -9.32
N VAL A 32 11.44 -0.12 -8.27
CA VAL A 32 12.57 0.78 -8.34
C VAL A 32 13.58 0.40 -7.26
N GLU A 33 14.87 0.49 -7.58
CA GLU A 33 15.95 0.42 -6.60
C GLU A 33 16.52 1.84 -6.43
N ALA A 34 16.54 2.32 -5.19
CA ALA A 34 16.96 3.67 -4.86
C ALA A 34 17.72 3.68 -3.54
N GLU A 35 18.65 4.63 -3.41
CA GLU A 35 19.42 4.89 -2.20
C GLU A 35 19.28 6.38 -1.84
N GLY A 36 19.36 6.68 -0.54
CA GLY A 36 19.31 8.06 -0.05
C GLY A 36 18.48 8.23 1.21
N LYS A 37 18.30 9.48 1.61
CA LYS A 37 17.46 9.86 2.76
C LYS A 37 16.04 10.11 2.28
N LEU A 38 15.08 9.51 2.97
CA LEU A 38 13.66 9.75 2.75
C LEU A 38 13.35 11.23 3.05
N LYS A 39 12.72 11.92 2.10
CA LYS A 39 12.29 13.33 2.23
C LYS A 39 10.81 13.44 1.83
N PRO A 40 9.88 13.02 2.72
CA PRO A 40 8.46 13.08 2.44
C PRO A 40 7.98 14.54 2.40
N SER A 41 6.96 14.82 1.60
CA SER A 41 6.26 16.12 1.58
C SER A 41 5.33 16.22 2.79
N GLU A 42 5.41 17.30 3.56
CA GLU A 42 4.55 17.54 4.72
C GLU A 42 3.06 17.68 4.31
N ASP A 43 2.79 18.19 3.10
CA ASP A 43 1.43 18.41 2.60
C ASP A 43 0.78 17.14 2.05
N GLU A 44 1.57 16.22 1.49
CA GLU A 44 1.06 15.05 0.77
C GLU A 44 1.25 13.74 1.52
N THR A 45 2.20 13.68 2.45
CA THR A 45 2.62 12.43 3.11
C THR A 45 2.20 12.43 4.56
N LYS A 46 1.22 11.59 4.90
CA LYS A 46 0.84 11.37 6.31
C LYS A 46 1.94 10.65 7.09
N GLN A 47 2.51 9.60 6.50
CA GLN A 47 3.57 8.78 7.08
C GLN A 47 4.43 8.19 5.97
N ALA A 48 5.74 8.08 6.21
CA ALA A 48 6.65 7.36 5.31
C ALA A 48 7.77 6.72 6.11
N GLY A 49 8.17 5.52 5.69
CA GLY A 49 9.21 4.74 6.34
C GLY A 49 9.83 3.72 5.40
N LEU A 50 11.00 3.22 5.79
CA LEU A 50 11.62 2.05 5.16
C LEU A 50 11.28 0.83 6.00
N TYR A 51 10.80 -0.22 5.36
CA TYR A 51 10.31 -1.42 6.02
C TYR A 51 11.03 -2.66 5.48
N THR A 52 11.37 -3.57 6.38
CA THR A 52 11.83 -4.92 6.02
C THR A 52 10.65 -5.78 5.57
N LYS A 53 10.94 -6.92 4.94
CA LYS A 53 9.91 -7.89 4.56
C LYS A 53 9.07 -8.36 5.75
N ASP A 54 9.69 -8.61 6.90
CA ASP A 54 8.98 -9.04 8.11
C ASP A 54 8.06 -7.95 8.65
N GLN A 55 8.49 -6.69 8.59
CA GLN A 55 7.63 -5.56 8.97
C GLN A 55 6.43 -5.42 8.03
N ILE A 56 6.64 -5.58 6.72
CA ILE A 56 5.56 -5.61 5.73
C ILE A 56 4.59 -6.76 6.03
N LYS A 57 5.10 -7.95 6.37
CA LYS A 57 4.29 -9.11 6.72
C LYS A 57 3.43 -8.83 7.97
N ASN A 58 4.00 -8.30 9.04
CA ASN A 58 3.26 -7.97 10.26
C ASN A 58 2.15 -6.94 10.00
N LEU A 59 2.43 -5.91 9.20
CA LEU A 59 1.41 -4.93 8.80
C LEU A 59 0.30 -5.56 7.97
N SER A 60 0.66 -6.52 7.11
CA SER A 60 -0.30 -7.25 6.26
C SER A 60 -1.18 -8.20 7.06
N GLU A 61 -0.63 -8.88 8.06
CA GLU A 61 -1.39 -9.71 9.00
C GLU A 61 -2.42 -8.87 9.77
N ARG A 62 -2.05 -7.66 10.17
CA ARG A 62 -3.00 -6.72 10.79
C ARG A 62 -4.11 -6.30 9.83
N THR A 63 -3.78 -6.03 8.56
CA THR A 63 -4.80 -5.76 7.53
C THR A 63 -5.73 -6.95 7.32
N ALA A 64 -5.21 -8.18 7.31
CA ALA A 64 -6.03 -9.39 7.20
C ALA A 64 -7.04 -9.48 8.35
N ARG A 65 -6.59 -9.31 9.60
CA ARG A 65 -7.46 -9.31 10.79
C ARG A 65 -8.53 -8.23 10.76
N TYR A 66 -8.20 -7.04 10.23
CA TYR A 66 -9.19 -5.98 10.03
C TYR A 66 -10.23 -6.37 8.97
N LEU A 67 -9.81 -6.93 7.84
CA LEU A 67 -10.72 -7.41 6.79
C LEU A 67 -11.61 -8.57 7.26
N ASP A 68 -11.11 -9.40 8.18
CA ASP A 68 -11.87 -10.47 8.83
C ASP A 68 -12.81 -9.95 9.94
N GLY A 69 -12.80 -8.65 10.23
CA GLY A 69 -13.65 -8.01 11.23
C GLY A 69 -13.19 -8.16 12.68
N GLU A 70 -11.97 -8.66 12.91
CA GLU A 70 -11.41 -8.81 14.26
C GLU A 70 -10.92 -7.49 14.87
N ILE A 71 -10.68 -6.48 14.03
CA ILE A 71 -10.24 -5.14 14.44
C ILE A 71 -11.35 -4.17 14.09
N SER A 72 -11.77 -3.36 15.05
CA SER A 72 -12.80 -2.33 14.84
C SER A 72 -12.31 -1.24 13.89
N GLU A 73 -13.24 -0.52 13.25
CA GLU A 73 -12.89 0.64 12.43
C GLU A 73 -12.10 1.70 13.23
N GLU A 74 -12.50 1.94 14.49
CA GLU A 74 -11.80 2.88 15.36
C GLU A 74 -10.34 2.45 15.64
N ASP A 75 -10.12 1.19 16.01
CA ASP A 75 -8.78 0.65 16.25
C ASP A 75 -7.94 0.62 14.97
N TRP A 76 -8.57 0.39 13.82
CA TRP A 76 -7.93 0.44 12.52
C TRP A 76 -7.46 1.85 12.19
N GLN A 77 -8.31 2.87 12.36
CA GLN A 77 -7.93 4.27 12.08
C GLN A 77 -6.82 4.77 13.02
N ASN A 78 -6.80 4.31 14.28
CA ASN A 78 -5.77 4.68 15.24
C ASN A 78 -4.40 4.04 14.96
N SER A 79 -4.40 2.80 14.47
CA SER A 79 -3.18 2.07 14.11
C SER A 79 -3.47 1.16 12.92
N PRO A 80 -3.36 1.67 11.69
CA PRO A 80 -3.65 0.87 10.51
C PRO A 80 -2.51 -0.11 10.21
N GLY A 81 -2.85 -1.18 9.49
CA GLY A 81 -1.87 -2.02 8.79
C GLY A 81 -1.48 -1.40 7.45
N ILE A 82 -1.13 -2.25 6.48
CA ILE A 82 -1.01 -1.82 5.08
C ILE A 82 -2.39 -1.50 4.53
N GLU A 83 -2.52 -0.42 3.74
CA GLU A 83 -3.78 -0.08 3.09
C GLU A 83 -4.32 -1.27 2.28
N THR A 84 -5.63 -1.49 2.31
CA THR A 84 -6.28 -2.69 1.76
C THR A 84 -5.94 -2.93 0.29
N VAL A 85 -5.88 -1.87 -0.53
CA VAL A 85 -5.48 -1.98 -1.95
C VAL A 85 -4.05 -2.47 -2.13
N TRP A 86 -3.13 -2.05 -1.25
CA TRP A 86 -1.73 -2.50 -1.27
C TRP A 86 -1.58 -3.92 -0.74
N TYR A 87 -2.39 -4.31 0.25
CA TYR A 87 -2.45 -5.68 0.73
C TYR A 87 -2.83 -6.64 -0.41
N GLU A 88 -3.85 -6.30 -1.20
CA GLU A 88 -4.21 -7.08 -2.39
C GLU A 88 -3.07 -7.17 -3.42
N TRP A 89 -2.42 -6.05 -3.74
CA TRP A 89 -1.30 -6.04 -4.67
C TRP A 89 -0.12 -6.89 -4.17
N PHE A 90 0.21 -6.81 -2.88
CA PHE A 90 1.30 -7.59 -2.31
C PHE A 90 1.02 -9.09 -2.33
N LYS A 91 -0.23 -9.52 -2.16
CA LYS A 91 -0.63 -10.92 -2.37
C LYS A 91 -0.48 -11.35 -3.83
N GLU A 92 -0.97 -10.54 -4.77
CA GLU A 92 -0.86 -10.85 -6.21
C GLU A 92 0.59 -10.90 -6.70
N LEU A 93 1.48 -10.13 -6.07
CA LEU A 93 2.90 -10.09 -6.37
C LEU A 93 3.72 -11.12 -5.56
N GLU A 94 3.08 -11.96 -4.75
CA GLU A 94 3.73 -12.95 -3.87
C GLU A 94 4.81 -12.33 -2.95
N ILE A 95 4.58 -11.08 -2.52
CA ILE A 95 5.44 -10.39 -1.55
C ILE A 95 5.07 -10.84 -0.12
N ILE A 96 3.79 -11.14 0.09
CA ILE A 96 3.20 -11.62 1.35
C ILE A 96 2.35 -12.87 1.10
#